data_AF-A0A9E0ZL53-F1
#
_entry.id   AF-A0A9E0ZL53-F1
#
_cell.length_a   1.000
_cell.length_b   1.000
_cell.length_c   1.000
_cell.angle_alpha   90.00
_cell.angle_beta   90.00
_cell.angle_gamma   90.00
#
_symmetry.space_group_name_H-M   'P 1'
#
loop_
_entity.id
_entity.type
_entity.pdbx_description
1 polymer ?
#
loop_
_entity_poly.entity_id
_entity_poly.type
_entity_poly.pdbx_seq_one_letter_code
_entity_poly.pdbx_strand_id
1 'polypeptide(L)' 'MFWNSAEHTWDCPCHGSRFEEDGTLIDNPATGDIKL' A
#
# COMPACT_ATOMS: atom_id res chain seq x y z
N MET A 1 2.45 3.89 6.84
CA MET A 1 2.55 2.65 6.05
C MET A 1 3.39 1.67 6.82
N PHE A 2 3.09 0.38 6.74
CA PHE A 2 3.97 -0.67 7.22
C PHE A 2 4.23 -1.67 6.11
N TRP A 3 5.42 -2.26 6.12
CA TRP A 3 5.79 -3.28 5.15
C TRP A 3 5.22 -4.63 5.59
N ASN A 4 4.46 -5.26 4.70
CA ASN A 4 3.98 -6.63 4.85
C ASN A 4 4.91 -7.55 4.06
N SER A 5 5.88 -8.15 4.73
CA SER A 5 6.87 -9.02 4.08
C SER A 5 6.31 -10.35 3.59
N ALA A 6 5.13 -10.76 4.04
CA ALA A 6 4.50 -11.99 3.57
C ALA A 6 3.83 -11.79 2.21
N GLU A 7 3.29 -10.60 1.97
CA GLU A 7 2.55 -10.25 0.75
C GLU A 7 3.32 -9.29 -0.16
N HIS A 8 4.48 -8.79 0.28
CA HIS A 8 5.31 -7.81 -0.43
C HIS A 8 4.56 -6.51 -0.75
N THR A 9 3.77 -6.03 0.22
CA THR A 9 2.94 -4.83 0.09
C THR A 9 3.24 -3.79 1.16
N TRP A 10 2.99 -2.53 0.82
CA TRP A 10 2.83 -1.47 1.81
C TRP A 10 1.37 -1.37 2.22
N ASP A 11 1.10 -1.59 3.49
CA ASP A 11 -0.26 -1.55 4.02
C ASP A 11 -0.47 -0.26 4.82
N CYS A 12 -1.58 0.42 4.55
CA CYS A 12 -1.99 1.65 5.20
C CYS A 12 -2.81 1.33 6.46
N PRO A 13 -2.26 1.55 7.67
CA PRO A 13 -2.96 1.21 8.90
C PRO A 13 -4.17 2.11 9.20
N CYS A 14 -4.27 3.27 8.54
CA CYS A 14 -5.34 4.23 8.80
C CYS A 14 -6.66 3.84 8.14
N HIS A 15 -6.59 3.34 6.89
CA HIS A 15 -7.78 3.14 6.06
C HIS A 15 -7.75 1.85 5.24
N GLY A 16 -6.68 1.04 5.35
CA GLY A 16 -6.59 -0.27 4.70
C GLY A 16 -6.11 -0.26 3.24
N SER A 17 -5.67 0.87 2.70
CA SER A 17 -5.09 0.90 1.35
C SER A 17 -3.83 0.04 1.28
N ARG A 18 -3.62 -0.63 0.14
CA ARG A 18 -2.44 -1.49 -0.09
C ARG A 18 -1.74 -1.08 -1.36
N PHE A 19 -0.41 -1.12 -1.33
CA PHE A 19 0.44 -0.74 -2.45
C PHE A 19 1.49 -1.82 -2.72
N GLU A 20 1.92 -1.99 -3.96
CA GLU A 20 3.07 -2.83 -4.31
C GLU A 20 4.38 -2.24 -3.78
N GLU A 21 5.48 -3.00 -3.90
CA GLU A 21 6.82 -2.58 -3.49
C GLU A 21 7.26 -1.25 -4.14
N ASP A 22 6.78 -0.95 -5.34
CA ASP A 22 7.09 0.28 -6.08
C ASP A 22 6.17 1.47 -5.77
N GLY A 23 5.16 1.27 -4.90
CA GLY A 23 4.19 2.28 -4.50
C GLY A 23 2.92 2.33 -5.36
N THR A 24 2.78 1.43 -6.34
CA THR A 24 1.56 1.28 -7.15
C THR A 24 0.39 0.82 -6.29
N LEU A 25 -0.76 1.49 -6.40
CA LEU A 25 -1.97 1.17 -5.64
C LEU A 25 -2.63 -0.12 -6.13
N ILE A 26 -2.87 -1.06 -5.21
CA ILE A 26 -3.52 -2.36 -5.51
C ILE A 26 -4.79 -2.63 -4.72
N ASP A 27 -5.01 -1.96 -3.59
CA ASP A 27 -6.26 -2.06 -2.83
C ASP A 27 -6.65 -0.74 -2.16
N ASN A 28 -7.94 -0.42 -2.17
CA ASN A 28 -8.45 0.93 -1.97
C ASN A 28 -9.14 1.08 -0.61
N PRO A 29 -8.89 2.22 0.06
CA PRO A 29 -9.59 3.45 -0.33
C PRO A 29 -8.73 4.60 -0.89
N ALA A 30 -7.45 4.38 -1.19
CA ALA A 30 -6.64 5.43 -1.83
C ALA A 30 -7.14 5.67 -3.27
N THR A 31 -6.86 6.86 -3.81
CA THR A 31 -7.28 7.25 -5.17
C THR A 31 -6.09 7.53 -6.09
N GLY A 32 -4.89 7.14 -5.66
CA GLY A 32 -3.66 7.28 -6.41
C GLY A 32 -2.48 6.60 -5.71
N ASP A 33 -1.41 6.40 -6.48
CA ASP A 33 -0.17 5.77 -6.02
C ASP A 33 0.51 6.60 -4.93
N ILE A 34 1.30 5.93 -4.10
CA ILE A 34 2.16 6.61 -3.13
C ILE A 34 3.54 6.81 -3.72
N LYS A 35 4.10 8.01 -3.51
CA LYS A 35 5.53 8.21 -3.70
C LYS A 35 6.23 7.69 -2.46
N LEU A 36 6.97 6.60 -2.60
CA LEU A 36 7.86 6.09 -1.56
C LEU A 36 9.03 7.04 -1.30
#